data_AF-A0A832FYF7-F1
#
_entry.id   AF-A0A832FYF7-F1
#
_cell.length_a   1.000
_cell.length_b   1.000
_cell.length_c   1.000
_cell.angle_alpha   90.00
_cell.angle_beta   90.00
_cell.angle_gamma   90.00
#
_symmetry.space_group_name_H-M   'P 1'
#
loop_
_entity.id
_entity.type
_entity.pdbx_description
1 polymer ?
#
loop_
_entity_poly.entity_id
_entity_poly.type
_entity_poly.pdbx_seq_one_letter_code
_entity_poly.pdbx_strand_id
1 'polypeptide(L)'
;MVSDLIVFKDASCIIVRGVGVPKELCLPSDVVLWLRSNRKAIRVLDALINNYKFKRRLCNRGALRSLILLLYAKSLKMPPYKVARSVGVSPEQLYRIERGLREDGLIDMVDNMLR
;
A
#
# COMPACT_ATOMS: atom_id res chain seq x y z
N MET A 1 -5.97 16.41 -10.21
CA MET A 1 -6.76 16.36 -8.96
C MET A 1 -5.92 15.62 -7.93
N VAL A 2 -5.61 16.25 -6.80
CA VAL A 2 -4.92 15.58 -5.69
C VAL A 2 -5.96 14.68 -5.04
N SER A 3 -5.80 13.36 -5.15
CA SER A 3 -6.78 12.42 -4.62
C SER A 3 -6.84 12.58 -3.09
N ASP A 4 -8.02 12.90 -2.54
CA ASP A 4 -8.35 12.89 -1.10
C ASP A 4 -8.26 11.48 -0.46
N LEU A 5 -7.60 10.55 -1.14
CA LEU A 5 -7.44 9.17 -0.77
C LEU A 5 -6.73 8.99 0.58
N ILE A 6 -5.70 9.80 0.84
CA ILE A 6 -4.86 9.65 2.03
C ILE A 6 -4.82 10.98 2.78
N VAL A 7 -5.32 10.96 4.00
CA VAL A 7 -5.17 12.06 4.96
C VAL A 7 -4.09 11.68 5.96
N PHE A 8 -3.05 12.49 6.07
CA PHE A 8 -1.98 12.27 7.04
C PHE A 8 -2.39 12.87 8.39
N LYS A 9 -2.60 12.01 9.40
CA LYS A 9 -3.05 12.44 10.73
C LYS A 9 -1.87 12.90 11.59
N ASP A 10 -0.79 12.12 11.60
CA ASP A 10 0.43 12.40 12.36
C ASP A 10 1.65 11.75 11.67
N ALA A 11 2.74 11.52 12.44
CA ALA A 11 3.99 10.95 11.94
C ALA A 11 3.93 9.43 11.71
N SER A 12 2.96 8.73 12.28
CA SER A 12 2.85 7.27 12.21
C SER A 12 1.46 6.79 11.79
N CYS A 13 0.45 7.65 11.68
CA CYS A 13 -0.90 7.25 11.31
C CYS A 13 -1.46 8.06 10.14
N ILE A 14 -2.16 7.35 9.25
CA ILE A 14 -2.84 7.87 8.06
C ILE A 14 -4.28 7.39 8.03
N ILE A 15 -5.15 8.12 7.33
CA ILE A 15 -6.52 7.71 7.04
C ILE A 15 -6.62 7.44 5.54
N VAL A 16 -6.99 6.22 5.17
CA VAL A 16 -7.22 5.81 3.78
C VAL A 16 -8.71 5.78 3.49
N ARG A 17 -9.12 6.48 2.43
CA ARG A 17 -10.49 6.54 1.90
C ARG A 17 -10.61 5.67 0.64
N GLY A 18 -11.79 5.62 0.03
CA GLY A 18 -12.02 4.94 -1.26
C GLY A 18 -12.31 3.44 -1.18
N VAL A 19 -12.04 2.77 -0.05
CA VAL A 19 -12.41 1.36 0.19
C VAL A 19 -13.44 1.25 1.31
N GLY A 20 -14.72 1.44 0.99
CA GLY A 20 -15.80 1.42 1.98
C GLY A 20 -15.65 2.54 3.02
N VAL A 21 -15.85 2.23 4.30
CA VAL A 21 -15.65 3.18 5.41
C VAL A 21 -14.16 3.58 5.49
N PRO A 22 -13.84 4.88 5.71
CA PRO A 22 -12.48 5.34 5.94
C PRO A 22 -11.77 4.54 7.02
N LYS A 23 -10.48 4.23 6.79
CA LYS A 23 -9.68 3.36 7.66
C LYS A 23 -8.46 4.12 8.16
N GLU A 24 -8.39 4.26 9.48
CA GLU A 24 -7.17 4.70 10.15
C GLU A 24 -6.16 3.53 10.21
N LEU A 25 -4.96 3.78 9.71
CA LEU A 25 -3.85 2.85 9.64
C LEU A 25 -2.64 3.49 10.31
N CYS A 26 -2.12 2.83 11.34
CA CYS A 26 -0.80 3.19 11.86
C CYS A 26 0.25 2.33 11.15
N LEU A 27 1.33 2.98 10.76
CA LEU A 27 2.45 2.51 9.95
C LEU A 27 3.75 3.01 10.60
N PRO A 28 4.88 2.36 10.33
CA PRO A 28 6.19 2.91 10.67
C PRO A 28 6.35 4.34 10.12
N SER A 29 7.03 5.21 10.87
CA SER A 29 7.14 6.63 10.53
C SER A 29 7.91 6.87 9.23
N ASP A 30 8.90 6.04 8.92
CA ASP A 30 9.61 6.04 7.65
C ASP A 30 8.68 5.73 6.47
N VAL A 31 7.74 4.79 6.63
CA VAL A 31 6.72 4.48 5.62
C VAL A 31 5.77 5.65 5.41
N VAL A 32 5.33 6.31 6.49
CA VAL A 32 4.45 7.49 6.39
C VAL A 32 5.16 8.66 5.70
N LEU A 33 6.43 8.91 6.06
CA LEU A 33 7.26 9.95 5.45
C LEU A 33 7.51 9.66 3.96
N TRP A 34 7.79 8.40 3.62
CA TRP A 34 7.91 7.96 2.24
C TRP A 34 6.60 8.19 1.48
N LEU A 35 5.45 7.79 2.02
CA LEU A 35 4.15 8.03 1.38
C LEU A 35 3.90 9.52 1.13
N ARG A 36 4.26 10.38 2.10
CA ARG A 36 4.06 11.83 2.04
C ARG A 36 4.92 12.48 0.96
N SER A 37 6.16 12.01 0.77
CA SER A 37 7.10 12.55 -0.21
C SER A 37 6.99 11.90 -1.59
N ASN A 38 6.38 10.71 -1.70
CA ASN A 38 6.32 9.93 -2.92
C ASN A 38 4.95 9.99 -3.62
N ARG A 39 4.77 10.97 -4.51
CA ARG A 39 3.58 11.08 -5.38
C ARG A 39 3.38 9.83 -6.26
N LYS A 40 4.48 9.16 -6.62
CA LYS A 40 4.58 7.83 -7.23
C LYS A 40 3.60 6.85 -6.58
N ALA A 41 3.90 6.61 -5.30
CA ALA A 41 3.21 5.68 -4.43
C ALA A 41 1.73 6.01 -4.24
N ILE A 42 1.40 7.30 -4.03
CA ILE A 42 0.00 7.73 -3.87
C ILE A 42 -0.82 7.42 -5.12
N ARG A 43 -0.28 7.68 -6.33
CA ARG A 43 -0.96 7.37 -7.59
C ARG A 43 -1.17 5.87 -7.78
N VAL A 44 -0.17 5.06 -7.44
CA VAL A 44 -0.32 3.60 -7.49
C VAL A 44 -1.38 3.12 -6.51
N LEU A 45 -1.39 3.64 -5.28
CA LEU A 45 -2.40 3.27 -4.30
C LEU A 45 -3.81 3.66 -4.77
N ASP A 46 -3.96 4.84 -5.34
CA ASP A 46 -5.23 5.33 -5.92
C ASP A 46 -5.71 4.43 -7.06
N ALA A 47 -4.83 4.06 -7.99
CA ALA A 47 -5.14 3.14 -9.08
C ALA A 47 -5.59 1.76 -8.57
N LEU A 48 -4.91 1.23 -7.56
CA LEU A 48 -5.24 -0.08 -6.97
C LEU A 48 -6.54 -0.06 -6.16
N ILE A 49 -6.81 1.01 -5.43
CA ILE A 49 -8.05 1.18 -4.65
C ILE A 49 -9.26 1.38 -5.57
N ASN A 50 -9.08 2.03 -6.73
CA ASN A 50 -10.14 2.24 -7.71
C ASN A 50 -10.31 1.07 -8.70
N ASN A 51 -9.39 0.11 -8.72
CA ASN A 51 -9.55 -1.10 -9.55
C ASN A 51 -10.66 -2.01 -8.99
N TYR A 52 -11.72 -2.24 -9.77
CA TYR A 52 -12.90 -2.99 -9.33
C TYR A 52 -12.60 -4.39 -8.80
N LYS A 53 -11.64 -5.10 -9.40
CA LYS A 53 -11.30 -6.49 -9.06
C LYS A 53 -10.44 -6.51 -7.79
N PHE A 54 -9.39 -5.70 -7.77
CA PHE A 54 -8.42 -5.69 -6.69
C PHE A 54 -8.93 -5.02 -5.41
N LYS A 55 -9.78 -3.99 -5.52
CA LYS A 55 -10.41 -3.29 -4.40
C LYS A 55 -11.06 -4.23 -3.39
N ARG A 56 -11.67 -5.33 -3.85
CA ARG A 56 -12.33 -6.34 -3.01
C ARG A 56 -11.35 -7.01 -2.03
N ARG A 57 -10.06 -7.06 -2.35
CA ARG A 57 -8.99 -7.60 -1.49
C ARG A 57 -8.57 -6.62 -0.39
N LEU A 58 -8.92 -5.34 -0.52
CA LEU A 58 -8.47 -4.24 0.36
C LEU A 58 -9.51 -3.85 1.43
N CYS A 59 -10.59 -4.63 1.59
CA CYS A 59 -11.71 -4.29 2.45
C CYS A 59 -11.37 -4.19 3.94
N ASN A 60 -10.25 -4.77 4.40
CA ASN A 60 -9.83 -4.70 5.79
C ASN A 60 -8.55 -3.87 5.98
N ARG A 61 -8.35 -3.36 7.20
CA ARG A 61 -7.20 -2.53 7.57
C ARG A 61 -5.86 -3.23 7.35
N GLY A 62 -5.80 -4.54 7.63
CA GLY A 62 -4.60 -5.36 7.48
C GLY A 62 -4.14 -5.42 6.02
N ALA A 63 -5.06 -5.66 5.08
CA ALA A 63 -4.76 -5.74 3.66
C ALA A 63 -4.26 -4.40 3.09
N LEU A 64 -4.87 -3.28 3.49
CA LEU A 64 -4.37 -1.95 3.11
C LEU A 64 -2.98 -1.68 3.68
N ARG A 65 -2.76 -2.02 4.96
CA ARG A 65 -1.44 -1.91 5.59
C ARG A 65 -0.40 -2.74 4.85
N SER A 66 -0.71 -4.00 4.56
CA SER A 66 0.17 -4.92 3.81
C SER A 66 0.43 -4.43 2.38
N LEU A 67 -0.56 -3.84 1.71
CA LEU A 67 -0.37 -3.23 0.40
C LEU A 67 0.62 -2.08 0.48
N ILE A 68 0.45 -1.15 1.41
CA ILE A 68 1.36 -0.01 1.56
C ILE A 68 2.78 -0.47 1.85
N LEU A 69 2.95 -1.47 2.74
CA LEU A 69 4.26 -2.06 3.04
C LEU A 69 4.88 -2.77 1.84
N LEU A 70 4.08 -3.45 1.02
CA LEU A 70 4.55 -4.08 -0.21
C LEU A 70 5.04 -3.03 -1.22
N LEU A 71 4.28 -1.94 -1.41
CA LEU A 71 4.67 -0.84 -2.29
C LEU A 71 5.96 -0.17 -1.79
N TYR A 72 6.09 0.00 -0.48
CA TYR A 72 7.32 0.50 0.14
C TYR A 72 8.52 -0.41 -0.15
N ALA A 73 8.38 -1.71 0.06
CA ALA A 73 9.41 -2.70 -0.24
C ALA A 73 9.85 -2.65 -1.71
N LYS A 74 8.88 -2.59 -2.63
CA LYS A 74 9.14 -2.45 -4.07
C LYS A 74 9.88 -1.15 -4.40
N SER A 75 9.51 -0.03 -3.78
CA SER A 75 10.18 1.26 -4.00
C SER A 75 11.65 1.25 -3.55
N LEU A 76 11.96 0.49 -2.50
CA LEU A 76 13.32 0.28 -2.01
C LEU A 76 14.07 -0.83 -2.75
N LYS A 77 13.44 -1.50 -3.72
CA LYS A 77 13.95 -2.71 -4.38
C LYS A 77 14.33 -3.82 -3.38
N MET A 78 13.60 -3.90 -2.27
CA MET A 78 13.82 -4.89 -1.23
C MET A 78 12.81 -6.04 -1.34
N PRO A 79 13.23 -7.28 -1.00
CA PRO A 79 12.30 -8.39 -0.86
C PRO A 79 11.21 -8.11 0.20
N PRO A 80 9.93 -8.45 -0.06
CA PRO A 80 8.82 -8.18 0.87
C PRO A 80 9.05 -8.72 2.28
N TYR A 81 9.69 -9.89 2.42
CA TYR A 81 9.96 -10.49 3.74
C TYR A 81 10.89 -9.64 4.61
N LYS A 82 11.84 -8.88 4.02
CA LYS A 82 12.76 -8.03 4.80
C LYS A 82 12.01 -6.89 5.45
N VAL A 83 11.15 -6.21 4.67
CA VAL A 83 10.30 -5.13 5.18
C VAL A 83 9.32 -5.67 6.21
N ALA A 84 8.62 -6.77 5.92
CA ALA A 84 7.68 -7.38 6.84
C ALA A 84 8.30 -7.68 8.21
N ARG A 85 9.51 -8.28 8.23
CA ARG A 85 10.25 -8.55 9.47
C ARG A 85 10.63 -7.27 10.22
N SER A 86 11.08 -6.23 9.53
CA SER A 86 11.47 -4.96 10.17
C SER A 86 10.32 -4.25 10.89
N VAL A 87 9.07 -4.54 10.50
CA VAL A 87 7.87 -3.87 11.01
C VAL A 87 6.97 -4.80 11.84
N GLY A 88 7.45 -6.00 12.17
CA GLY A 88 6.73 -6.98 13.00
C GLY A 88 5.50 -7.60 12.32
N VAL A 89 5.51 -7.72 10.99
CA VAL A 89 4.40 -8.22 10.18
C VAL A 89 4.77 -9.57 9.56
N SER A 90 3.80 -10.48 9.43
CA SER A 90 4.03 -11.77 8.76
C SER A 90 4.32 -11.56 7.26
N PRO A 91 5.44 -12.07 6.71
CA PRO A 91 5.75 -11.98 5.29
C PRO A 91 4.62 -12.49 4.39
N GLU A 92 3.90 -13.51 4.86
CA GLU A 92 2.76 -14.10 4.14
C GLU A 92 1.66 -13.08 3.85
N GLN A 93 1.47 -12.06 4.71
CA GLN A 93 0.50 -11.01 4.44
C GLN A 93 0.88 -10.17 3.22
N LEU A 94 2.18 -9.87 3.03
CA LEU A 94 2.64 -9.15 1.84
C LEU A 94 2.59 -10.05 0.61
N TYR A 95 2.97 -11.33 0.73
CA TYR A 95 2.92 -12.27 -0.39
C TYR A 95 1.50 -12.55 -0.89
N ARG A 96 0.50 -12.55 0.00
CA ARG A 96 -0.92 -12.64 -0.41
C ARG A 96 -1.35 -11.46 -1.27
N ILE A 97 -0.93 -10.25 -0.91
CA ILE A 97 -1.21 -9.05 -1.72
C ILE A 97 -0.46 -9.11 -3.05
N GLU A 98 0.82 -9.48 -3.03
CA GLU A 98 1.63 -9.62 -4.24
C GLU A 98 1.05 -10.66 -5.20
N ARG A 99 0.63 -11.81 -4.68
CA ARG A 99 -0.05 -12.85 -5.48
C ARG A 99 -1.35 -12.32 -6.06
N GLY A 100 -2.15 -11.59 -5.28
CA GLY A 100 -3.37 -10.94 -5.78
C GLY A 100 -3.09 -9.95 -6.92
N LEU A 101 -2.00 -9.17 -6.85
CA LEU A 101 -1.59 -8.29 -7.94
C LEU A 101 -1.21 -9.07 -9.20
N ARG A 102 -0.53 -10.22 -9.06
CA ARG A 102 -0.18 -11.09 -10.20
C ARG A 102 -1.41 -11.73 -10.82
N GLU A 103 -2.31 -12.29 -10.01
CA GLU A 103 -3.58 -12.89 -10.45
C GLU A 103 -4.50 -11.88 -11.17
N ASP A 104 -4.39 -10.60 -10.81
CA ASP A 104 -5.18 -9.53 -11.40
C ASP A 104 -4.46 -8.81 -12.55
N GLY A 105 -3.23 -9.24 -12.92
CA GLY A 105 -2.45 -8.66 -14.01
C GLY A 105 -1.93 -7.24 -13.73
N LEU A 106 -1.88 -6.84 -12.46
CA LEU A 106 -1.56 -5.49 -12.01
C LEU A 106 -0.10 -5.32 -11.58
N ILE A 107 0.66 -6.41 -11.46
CA ILE A 107 2.03 -6.36 -10.93
C ILE A 107 2.96 -5.49 -11.80
N ASP A 108 2.88 -5.62 -13.12
CA ASP A 108 3.71 -4.88 -14.05
C ASP A 108 3.35 -3.39 -14.06
N MET A 109 2.06 -3.07 -13.95
CA MET A 109 1.59 -1.69 -13.78
C MET A 109 2.18 -1.06 -12.52
N VAL A 110 2.13 -1.78 -11.39
CA VAL A 110 2.71 -1.32 -10.11
C VAL A 110 4.20 -1.07 -10.26
N ASP A 111 4.93 -2.03 -10.83
CA ASP A 111 6.39 -1.94 -10.96
C ASP A 111 6.81 -0.82 -11.92
N ASN A 112 6.06 -0.58 -13.01
CA ASN A 112 6.31 0.52 -13.95
C ASN A 112 6.01 1.89 -13.35
N MET A 113 4.95 2.00 -12.55
CA MET A 113 4.57 3.28 -11.93
C MET A 113 5.44 3.66 -10.72
N LEU A 114 6.08 2.68 -10.06
CA LEU A 114 6.98 2.94 -8.93
C LEU A 114 8.41 3.28 -9.37
N ARG A 115 8.83 2.90 -10.58
CA ARG A 115 10.10 3.33 -11.19
C ARG A 115 10.06 4.82 -11.50
#